data_AF-A0A438MZC0-F1
#
_entry.id   AF-A0A438MZC0-F1
#
_cell.length_a   1.000
_cell.length_b   1.000
_cell.length_c   1.000
_cell.angle_alpha   90.00
_cell.angle_beta   90.00
_cell.angle_gamma   90.00
#
_symmetry.space_group_name_H-M   'P 1'
#
loop_
_entity.id
_entity.type
_entity.pdbx_description
1 polymer ?
#
loop_
_entity_poly.entity_id
_entity_poly.type
_entity_poly.pdbx_seq_one_letter_code
_entity_poly.pdbx_strand_id
1 'polypeptide(L)'
;MLSSLLTVGLCASSVVAHNLIQINYPLGQWDTDEDDQHDGEFCGGADPGNARPWLGDDTFISLTGDAGDSVTVLFTTSSFTSNNTDDFDDFINSPDDFNVTLIENATLPESGNLCIDTVLPSLTEGSIGFLYVATNTNLSACATVQYLAESAEGVQVPGSNLTYRDYYCSNSTTLPVVDEVCDCHCHGAGEHCEGNCSPAQLDDARAECMADHDDDHDDDHDDDHDHDDDEGECDCHCHGDEEHCSGDCTQTQLTNARAECSAAAGDSTATSGSGSTTASGTGAAATATDNGAIGAIVVGQTSKAAGIMALVYAFMMV
;
A
#
# COMPACT_ATOMS: atom_id res chain seq x y z
N MET A 1 49.37 -18.16 46.59
CA MET A 1 49.02 -17.37 45.39
C MET A 1 48.44 -18.34 44.37
N LEU A 2 47.12 -18.53 44.39
CA LEU A 2 46.38 -19.16 43.31
C LEU A 2 45.30 -18.16 42.90
N SER A 3 45.46 -17.55 41.73
CA SER A 3 44.41 -16.77 41.09
C SER A 3 43.61 -17.72 40.20
N SER A 4 42.42 -18.10 40.65
CA SER A 4 41.41 -18.72 39.79
C SER A 4 40.79 -17.65 38.91
N LEU A 5 41.07 -17.70 37.60
CA LEU A 5 40.25 -17.02 36.59
C LEU A 5 38.96 -17.83 36.42
N LEU A 6 37.83 -17.28 36.86
CA LEU A 6 36.51 -17.74 36.41
C LEU A 6 36.24 -17.12 35.03
N THR A 7 36.31 -17.93 33.99
CA THR A 7 35.79 -17.58 32.67
C THR A 7 34.29 -17.81 32.70
N VAL A 8 33.50 -16.74 32.86
CA VAL A 8 32.05 -16.78 32.70
C VAL A 8 31.78 -16.89 31.19
N GLY A 9 31.46 -18.08 30.73
CA GLY A 9 30.99 -18.30 29.36
C GLY A 9 29.61 -17.69 29.20
N LEU A 10 29.53 -16.51 28.59
CA LEU A 10 28.29 -16.01 28.01
C LEU A 10 27.88 -17.00 26.91
N CYS A 11 26.92 -17.86 27.20
CA CYS A 11 26.14 -18.50 26.16
C CYS A 11 25.32 -17.38 25.53
N ALA A 12 25.78 -16.87 24.39
CA ALA A 12 24.95 -16.04 23.52
C ALA A 12 23.85 -16.97 22.99
N SER A 13 22.73 -17.02 23.69
CA SER A 13 21.49 -17.52 23.11
C SER A 13 21.19 -16.61 21.94
N SER A 14 21.53 -17.04 20.74
CA SER A 14 20.98 -16.47 19.52
C SER A 14 19.48 -16.72 19.61
N VAL A 15 18.75 -15.71 20.07
CA VAL A 15 17.31 -15.62 19.85
C VAL A 15 17.19 -15.60 18.34
N VAL A 16 16.77 -16.73 17.77
CA VAL A 16 16.39 -16.78 16.36
C VAL A 16 15.15 -15.92 16.33
N ALA A 17 15.28 -14.71 15.80
CA ALA A 17 14.10 -13.93 15.44
C ALA A 17 13.41 -14.76 14.37
N HIS A 18 12.23 -15.27 14.71
CA HIS A 18 11.41 -16.01 13.78
C HIS A 18 10.80 -15.00 12.79
N ASN A 19 10.95 -15.28 11.50
CA ASN A 19 10.37 -14.46 10.45
C ASN A 19 8.85 -14.63 10.50
N LEU A 20 8.14 -13.58 10.92
CA LEU A 20 6.68 -13.57 11.01
C LEU A 20 6.15 -12.41 10.18
N ILE A 21 5.05 -12.65 9.47
CA ILE A 21 4.28 -11.60 8.79
C ILE A 21 3.01 -11.34 9.61
N GLN A 22 2.82 -10.09 10.04
CA GLN A 22 1.66 -9.67 10.84
C GLN A 22 0.95 -8.49 10.20
N ILE A 23 -0.37 -8.43 10.33
CA ILE A 23 -1.22 -7.36 9.83
C ILE A 23 -1.58 -6.47 11.03
N ASN A 24 -0.88 -5.36 11.19
CA ASN A 24 -1.16 -4.41 12.26
C ASN A 24 -2.45 -3.62 12.01
N TYR A 25 -2.74 -3.31 10.74
CA TYR A 25 -3.97 -2.66 10.30
C TYR A 25 -4.29 -3.08 8.86
N PRO A 26 -5.54 -3.40 8.52
CA PRO A 26 -6.77 -3.29 9.33
C PRO A 26 -6.85 -4.29 10.49
N LEU A 27 -7.62 -3.95 11.55
CA LEU A 27 -7.62 -4.63 12.86
C LEU A 27 -8.24 -6.04 12.89
N GLY A 28 -8.50 -6.66 11.74
CA GLY A 28 -9.25 -7.91 11.61
C GLY A 28 -8.39 -9.17 11.49
N GLN A 29 -7.13 -9.12 11.89
CA GLN A 29 -6.19 -10.23 11.73
C GLN A 29 -6.73 -11.51 12.37
N TRP A 30 -6.57 -12.63 11.68
CA TRP A 30 -6.88 -13.96 12.19
C TRP A 30 -5.81 -14.38 13.20
N ASP A 31 -6.20 -15.22 14.17
CA ASP A 31 -5.30 -15.67 15.23
C ASP A 31 -4.37 -16.78 14.71
N THR A 32 -3.18 -16.40 14.27
CA THR A 32 -2.19 -17.30 13.64
C THR A 32 -1.31 -17.97 14.68
N ASP A 33 -1.07 -19.28 14.52
CA ASP A 33 0.01 -19.97 15.23
C ASP A 33 1.34 -19.74 14.49
N GLU A 34 2.41 -19.46 15.24
CA GLU A 34 3.73 -19.19 14.66
C GLU A 34 4.26 -20.42 13.91
N ASP A 35 4.01 -21.64 14.42
CA ASP A 35 4.49 -22.87 13.79
C ASP A 35 3.75 -23.12 12.47
N ASP A 36 2.43 -22.88 12.42
CA ASP A 36 1.62 -23.06 11.21
C ASP A 36 1.97 -22.03 10.13
N GLN A 37 2.27 -20.79 10.52
CA GLN A 37 2.77 -19.78 9.58
C GLN A 37 4.13 -20.18 8.99
N HIS A 38 5.02 -20.77 9.78
CA HIS A 38 6.31 -21.27 9.31
C HIS A 38 6.22 -22.49 8.40
N ASP A 39 5.22 -23.34 8.63
CA ASP A 39 4.93 -24.49 7.78
C ASP A 39 4.26 -24.08 6.44
N GLY A 40 3.97 -22.78 6.28
CA GLY A 40 3.43 -22.19 5.07
C GLY A 40 1.94 -22.49 4.90
N GLU A 41 1.23 -22.69 6.01
CA GLU A 41 -0.21 -22.88 5.97
C GLU A 41 -0.92 -21.61 5.49
N PHE A 42 -2.07 -21.81 4.83
CA PHE A 42 -2.90 -20.72 4.35
C PHE A 42 -3.38 -19.88 5.53
N CYS A 43 -3.19 -18.57 5.46
CA CYS A 43 -3.47 -17.64 6.55
C CYS A 43 -2.76 -18.00 7.87
N GLY A 44 -1.62 -18.71 7.81
CA GLY A 44 -0.90 -19.17 9.00
C GLY A 44 -1.71 -20.12 9.88
N GLY A 45 -2.54 -20.97 9.27
CA GLY A 45 -3.37 -21.97 9.96
C GLY A 45 -4.56 -21.39 10.73
N ALA A 46 -4.78 -20.07 10.64
CA ALA A 46 -5.77 -19.38 11.46
C ALA A 46 -7.20 -19.56 10.94
N ASP A 47 -8.15 -19.60 11.87
CA ASP A 47 -9.58 -19.56 11.56
C ASP A 47 -10.06 -18.10 11.31
N PRO A 48 -11.07 -17.89 10.45
CA PRO A 48 -11.62 -16.57 10.19
C PRO A 48 -12.11 -15.84 11.44
N GLY A 49 -11.52 -14.68 11.70
CA GLY A 49 -11.93 -13.80 12.79
C GLY A 49 -13.19 -12.97 12.49
N ASN A 50 -13.70 -12.30 13.52
CA ASN A 50 -14.78 -11.31 13.38
C ASN A 50 -14.33 -10.14 12.50
N ALA A 51 -15.20 -9.71 11.58
CA ALA A 51 -14.93 -8.55 10.74
C ALA A 51 -14.69 -7.29 11.57
N ARG A 52 -13.64 -6.54 11.21
CA ARG A 52 -13.31 -5.25 11.85
C ARG A 52 -13.40 -4.10 10.86
N PRO A 53 -13.78 -2.89 11.33
CA PRO A 53 -13.85 -1.72 10.48
C PRO A 53 -12.55 -1.44 9.70
N TRP A 54 -12.67 -1.22 8.39
CA TRP A 54 -11.65 -0.63 7.53
C TRP A 54 -12.22 0.63 6.88
N LEU A 55 -11.59 1.76 7.13
CA LEU A 55 -12.09 3.09 6.76
C LEU A 55 -11.76 3.38 5.30
N GLY A 56 -12.76 3.79 4.53
CA GLY A 56 -12.69 3.83 3.06
C GLY A 56 -11.97 5.01 2.44
N ASP A 57 -11.89 6.16 3.11
CA ASP A 57 -11.28 7.37 2.54
C ASP A 57 -9.76 7.50 2.83
N ASP A 58 -9.23 6.67 3.75
CA ASP A 58 -7.81 6.64 4.11
C ASP A 58 -7.33 5.19 4.16
N THR A 59 -7.40 4.51 3.02
CA THR A 59 -7.10 3.08 2.92
C THR A 59 -5.61 2.85 2.90
N PHE A 60 -5.08 2.37 4.02
CA PHE A 60 -3.73 1.85 4.13
C PHE A 60 -3.72 0.46 4.75
N ILE A 61 -2.59 -0.22 4.57
CA ILE A 61 -2.25 -1.47 5.20
C ILE A 61 -0.97 -1.25 5.99
N SER A 62 -0.97 -1.64 7.26
CA SER A 62 0.23 -1.67 8.08
C SER A 62 0.61 -3.12 8.37
N LEU A 63 1.82 -3.49 8.01
CA LEU A 63 2.37 -4.84 8.14
C LEU A 63 3.61 -4.82 9.01
N THR A 64 3.95 -5.95 9.63
CA THR A 64 5.26 -6.19 10.23
C THR A 64 5.90 -7.37 9.55
N GLY A 65 7.16 -7.25 9.15
CA GLY A 65 7.93 -8.35 8.54
C GLY A 65 9.43 -8.10 8.57
N ASP A 66 10.19 -8.93 7.84
CA ASP A 66 11.64 -8.85 7.77
C ASP A 66 12.18 -8.14 6.53
N ALA A 67 13.35 -7.50 6.69
CA ALA A 67 14.04 -6.84 5.60
C ALA A 67 14.33 -7.80 4.44
N GLY A 68 13.99 -7.38 3.23
CA GLY A 68 14.19 -8.12 1.99
C GLY A 68 13.07 -9.07 1.63
N ASP A 69 12.08 -9.29 2.49
CA ASP A 69 10.88 -10.03 2.13
C ASP A 69 10.06 -9.21 1.13
N SER A 70 9.54 -9.88 0.10
CA SER A 70 8.61 -9.29 -0.86
C SER A 70 7.20 -9.72 -0.50
N VAL A 71 6.29 -8.75 -0.38
CA VAL A 71 4.91 -8.95 0.03
C VAL A 71 3.97 -8.77 -1.16
N THR A 72 3.02 -9.69 -1.27
CA THR A 72 1.86 -9.56 -2.13
C THR A 72 0.62 -9.50 -1.25
N VAL A 73 -0.27 -8.55 -1.55
CA VAL A 73 -1.53 -8.39 -0.85
C VAL A 73 -2.68 -8.58 -1.82
N LEU A 74 -3.52 -9.55 -1.51
CA LEU A 74 -4.72 -9.91 -2.26
C LEU A 74 -5.96 -9.56 -1.45
N PHE A 75 -7.04 -9.25 -2.16
CA PHE A 75 -8.31 -8.87 -1.58
C PHE A 75 -9.48 -9.53 -2.32
N THR A 76 -10.51 -9.87 -1.57
CA THR A 76 -11.79 -10.32 -2.12
C THR A 76 -12.93 -9.83 -1.25
N THR A 77 -14.10 -9.72 -1.83
CA THR A 77 -15.32 -9.31 -1.12
C THR A 77 -16.25 -10.49 -1.01
N SER A 78 -17.08 -10.46 0.02
CA SER A 78 -18.15 -11.42 0.16
C SER A 78 -19.51 -10.75 0.22
N SER A 79 -20.52 -11.49 -0.25
CA SER A 79 -21.92 -11.20 -0.04
C SER A 79 -22.41 -11.46 1.40
N PHE A 80 -21.55 -11.97 2.29
CA PHE A 80 -21.92 -12.26 3.67
C PHE A 80 -22.20 -10.97 4.47
N THR A 81 -23.19 -11.05 5.34
CA THR A 81 -23.49 -9.99 6.32
C THR A 81 -22.71 -10.25 7.61
N SER A 82 -22.33 -9.20 8.34
CA SER A 82 -21.50 -9.20 9.55
C SER A 82 -21.91 -10.12 10.71
N ASN A 83 -23.05 -10.82 10.64
CA ASN A 83 -23.64 -11.59 11.73
C ASN A 83 -23.51 -13.11 11.59
N ASN A 84 -22.86 -13.65 10.55
CA ASN A 84 -22.69 -15.09 10.39
C ASN A 84 -21.29 -15.45 9.93
N THR A 85 -20.38 -15.64 10.88
CA THR A 85 -18.99 -16.05 10.61
C THR A 85 -18.84 -17.54 10.37
N ASP A 86 -19.78 -18.35 10.85
CA ASP A 86 -19.71 -19.81 10.82
C ASP A 86 -19.86 -20.40 9.40
N ASP A 87 -20.25 -19.60 8.41
CA ASP A 87 -20.34 -19.99 6.99
C ASP A 87 -19.08 -19.61 6.18
N PHE A 88 -18.02 -19.09 6.80
CA PHE A 88 -16.83 -18.62 6.09
C PHE A 88 -15.86 -19.74 5.67
N ASP A 89 -15.78 -20.83 6.44
CA ASP A 89 -14.74 -21.87 6.29
C ASP A 89 -14.75 -22.58 4.92
N ASP A 90 -15.88 -22.58 4.22
CA ASP A 90 -16.02 -23.21 2.90
C ASP A 90 -15.74 -22.26 1.72
N PHE A 91 -15.59 -20.93 1.95
CA PHE A 91 -15.53 -19.95 0.85
C PHE A 91 -14.13 -19.46 0.52
N ILE A 92 -13.21 -19.44 1.47
CA ILE A 92 -11.84 -18.93 1.29
C ILE A 92 -10.87 -19.90 1.93
N ASN A 93 -10.20 -20.70 1.11
CA ASN A 93 -9.23 -21.69 1.58
C ASN A 93 -7.94 -21.71 0.74
N SER A 94 -7.85 -20.83 -0.25
CA SER A 94 -6.69 -20.71 -1.11
C SER A 94 -6.46 -19.27 -1.57
N PRO A 95 -5.22 -18.92 -1.96
CA PRO A 95 -4.94 -17.62 -2.56
C PRO A 95 -5.71 -17.37 -3.88
N ASP A 96 -6.10 -18.43 -4.59
CA ASP A 96 -6.83 -18.35 -5.86
C ASP A 96 -8.27 -17.85 -5.68
N ASP A 97 -8.80 -17.83 -4.45
CA ASP A 97 -10.12 -17.30 -4.12
C ASP A 97 -10.14 -15.76 -4.09
N PHE A 98 -8.97 -15.12 -4.18
CA PHE A 98 -8.81 -13.68 -4.18
C PHE A 98 -8.73 -13.13 -5.61
N ASN A 99 -9.61 -12.19 -5.92
CA ASN A 99 -9.80 -11.67 -7.28
C ASN A 99 -9.28 -10.25 -7.50
N VAL A 100 -8.80 -9.57 -6.44
CA VAL A 100 -8.20 -8.24 -6.52
C VAL A 100 -6.78 -8.33 -5.96
N THR A 101 -5.80 -7.86 -6.72
CA THR A 101 -4.44 -7.65 -6.21
C THR A 101 -4.34 -6.18 -5.79
N LEU A 102 -4.11 -5.93 -4.51
CA LEU A 102 -3.93 -4.58 -3.98
C LEU A 102 -2.48 -4.14 -4.11
N ILE A 103 -1.55 -5.04 -3.80
CA ILE A 103 -0.11 -4.79 -3.81
C ILE A 103 0.58 -6.02 -4.38
N GLU A 104 1.52 -5.81 -5.31
CA GLU A 104 2.29 -6.88 -5.92
C GLU A 104 3.79 -6.69 -5.63
N ASN A 105 4.42 -7.70 -4.99
CA ASN A 105 5.87 -7.78 -4.77
C ASN A 105 6.52 -6.55 -4.08
N ALA A 106 5.82 -5.88 -3.16
CA ALA A 106 6.39 -4.79 -2.38
C ALA A 106 7.48 -5.30 -1.43
N THR A 107 8.71 -4.84 -1.59
CA THR A 107 9.84 -5.33 -0.79
C THR A 107 10.02 -4.51 0.48
N LEU A 108 10.12 -5.18 1.62
CA LEU A 108 10.43 -4.53 2.90
C LEU A 108 11.89 -4.04 2.88
N PRO A 109 12.14 -2.72 2.97
CA PRO A 109 13.51 -2.20 2.95
C PRO A 109 14.25 -2.47 4.27
N GLU A 110 13.51 -2.55 5.38
CA GLU A 110 14.02 -2.79 6.74
C GLU A 110 13.05 -3.69 7.50
N SER A 111 13.54 -4.45 8.49
CA SER A 111 12.68 -5.23 9.38
C SER A 111 11.86 -4.29 10.26
N GLY A 112 10.59 -4.59 10.46
CA GLY A 112 9.68 -3.78 11.28
C GLY A 112 8.41 -3.43 10.53
N ASN A 113 7.87 -2.24 10.81
CA ASN A 113 6.58 -1.84 10.28
C ASN A 113 6.72 -1.30 8.86
N LEU A 114 5.90 -1.83 7.95
CA LEU A 114 5.71 -1.34 6.60
C LEU A 114 4.29 -0.75 6.51
N CYS A 115 4.18 0.49 6.07
CA CYS A 115 2.90 1.12 5.80
C CYS A 115 2.77 1.37 4.31
N ILE A 116 1.67 0.89 3.74
CA ILE A 116 1.43 0.90 2.30
C ILE A 116 0.05 1.49 2.08
N ASP A 117 0.00 2.54 1.28
CA ASP A 117 -1.26 3.06 0.77
C ASP A 117 -1.84 2.09 -0.25
N THR A 118 -3.15 1.96 -0.24
CA THR A 118 -3.86 1.09 -1.17
C THR A 118 -5.14 1.77 -1.62
N VAL A 119 -5.66 1.37 -2.76
CA VAL A 119 -6.99 1.77 -3.21
C VAL A 119 -7.90 0.54 -3.15
N LEU A 120 -8.98 0.63 -2.39
CA LEU A 120 -9.99 -0.44 -2.38
C LEU A 120 -10.86 -0.35 -3.65
N PRO A 121 -11.35 -1.49 -4.16
CA PRO A 121 -12.39 -1.45 -5.19
C PRO A 121 -13.63 -0.71 -4.68
N SER A 122 -14.54 -0.31 -5.56
CA SER A 122 -15.78 0.35 -5.12
C SER A 122 -16.63 -0.62 -4.28
N LEU A 123 -16.72 -0.36 -2.97
CA LEU A 123 -17.46 -1.17 -2.01
C LEU A 123 -18.70 -0.43 -1.51
N THR A 124 -19.75 -1.20 -1.19
CA THR A 124 -20.91 -0.66 -0.47
C THR A 124 -20.60 -0.63 1.02
N GLU A 125 -20.99 0.43 1.73
CA GLU A 125 -20.85 0.52 3.19
C GLU A 125 -21.41 -0.74 3.89
N GLY A 126 -20.63 -1.29 4.83
CA GLY A 126 -20.96 -2.50 5.58
C GLY A 126 -20.57 -3.81 4.89
N SER A 127 -20.06 -3.77 3.65
CA SER A 127 -19.56 -4.95 2.93
C SER A 127 -18.43 -5.63 3.71
N ILE A 128 -18.41 -6.97 3.68
CA ILE A 128 -17.34 -7.76 4.28
C ILE A 128 -16.31 -8.09 3.21
N GLY A 129 -15.04 -7.88 3.53
CA GLY A 129 -13.90 -8.25 2.70
C GLY A 129 -12.91 -9.11 3.46
N PHE A 130 -12.02 -9.72 2.70
CA PHE A 130 -10.93 -10.54 3.20
C PHE A 130 -9.64 -10.05 2.59
N LEU A 131 -8.65 -9.86 3.44
CA LEU A 131 -7.29 -9.50 3.07
C LEU A 131 -6.41 -10.73 3.25
N TYR A 132 -5.62 -11.06 2.23
CA TYR A 132 -4.60 -12.09 2.29
C TYR A 132 -3.25 -11.44 2.01
N VAL A 133 -2.28 -11.67 2.89
CA VAL A 133 -0.93 -11.16 2.79
C VAL A 133 0.00 -12.35 2.71
N ALA A 134 0.85 -12.41 1.69
CA ALA A 134 1.87 -13.44 1.55
C ALA A 134 3.23 -12.85 1.27
N THR A 135 4.26 -13.53 1.78
CA THR A 135 5.65 -13.22 1.47
C THR A 135 6.20 -14.18 0.41
N ASN A 136 7.33 -13.81 -0.21
CA ASN A 136 8.13 -14.70 -1.04
C ASN A 136 8.77 -15.87 -0.28
N THR A 137 8.67 -15.89 1.05
CA THR A 137 9.14 -16.96 1.94
C THR A 137 8.03 -17.95 2.33
N ASN A 138 6.86 -17.87 1.69
CA ASN A 138 5.65 -18.66 1.95
C ASN A 138 4.99 -18.40 3.31
N LEU A 139 5.34 -17.33 4.01
CA LEU A 139 4.59 -16.91 5.19
C LEU A 139 3.31 -16.24 4.71
N SER A 140 2.19 -16.48 5.39
CA SER A 140 0.94 -15.82 5.08
C SER A 140 0.14 -15.42 6.32
N ALA A 141 -0.65 -14.37 6.17
CA ALA A 141 -1.55 -13.86 7.20
C ALA A 141 -2.83 -13.33 6.55
N CYS A 142 -3.94 -13.40 7.29
CA CYS A 142 -5.25 -12.95 6.79
C CYS A 142 -5.96 -12.04 7.76
N ALA A 143 -6.86 -11.22 7.23
CA ALA A 143 -7.73 -10.37 8.02
C ALA A 143 -9.16 -10.31 7.45
N THR A 144 -10.16 -10.32 8.34
CA THR A 144 -11.57 -10.08 7.98
C THR A 144 -11.92 -8.62 8.25
N VAL A 145 -12.42 -7.93 7.23
CA VAL A 145 -12.69 -6.49 7.29
C VAL A 145 -14.15 -6.17 6.96
N GLN A 146 -14.67 -5.12 7.58
CA GLN A 146 -15.94 -4.50 7.23
C GLN A 146 -15.65 -3.11 6.70
N TYR A 147 -16.01 -2.87 5.44
CA TYR A 147 -15.84 -1.57 4.82
C TYR A 147 -16.78 -0.55 5.47
N LEU A 148 -16.21 0.58 5.92
CA LEU A 148 -16.96 1.74 6.34
C LEU A 148 -16.65 2.89 5.38
N ALA A 149 -17.70 3.44 4.76
CA ALA A 149 -17.56 4.56 3.83
C ALA A 149 -17.20 5.88 4.52
N GLU A 150 -17.25 5.93 5.85
CA GLU A 150 -16.88 7.14 6.60
C GLU A 150 -15.38 7.43 6.49
N SER A 151 -15.06 8.72 6.36
CA SER A 151 -13.68 9.18 6.36
C SER A 151 -13.02 8.98 7.72
N ALA A 152 -11.77 8.51 7.68
CA ALA A 152 -10.90 8.47 8.84
C ALA A 152 -10.31 9.84 9.18
N GLU A 153 -10.57 10.89 8.39
CA GLU A 153 -9.95 12.20 8.62
C GLU A 153 -10.39 12.73 10.00
N GLY A 154 -9.46 12.64 10.95
CA GLY A 154 -9.69 13.01 12.34
C GLY A 154 -10.30 11.92 13.23
N VAL A 155 -10.54 10.70 12.72
CA VAL A 155 -10.91 9.55 13.57
C VAL A 155 -9.67 9.08 14.32
N GLN A 156 -9.67 9.35 15.62
CA GLN A 156 -8.57 8.99 16.51
C GLN A 156 -8.67 7.54 16.98
N VAL A 157 -7.53 6.87 17.11
CA VAL A 157 -7.48 5.56 17.77
C VAL A 157 -7.93 5.74 19.23
N PRO A 158 -8.92 4.95 19.72
CA PRO A 158 -9.42 5.08 21.08
C PRO A 158 -8.30 5.09 22.13
N GLY A 159 -8.26 6.14 22.96
CA GLY A 159 -7.23 6.29 23.99
C GLY A 159 -5.92 6.92 23.52
N SER A 160 -5.82 7.35 22.26
CA SER A 160 -4.71 8.13 21.72
C SER A 160 -5.20 9.46 21.14
N ASN A 161 -4.27 10.40 20.88
CA ASN A 161 -4.54 11.62 20.12
C ASN A 161 -4.09 11.50 18.65
N LEU A 162 -3.77 10.28 18.20
CA LEU A 162 -3.25 10.00 16.87
C LEU A 162 -4.37 9.48 15.97
N THR A 163 -4.30 9.80 14.68
CA THR A 163 -5.11 9.12 13.67
C THR A 163 -4.71 7.64 13.58
N TYR A 164 -5.54 6.79 12.97
CA TYR A 164 -5.16 5.40 12.72
C TYR A 164 -3.85 5.29 11.94
N ARG A 165 -3.71 6.07 10.86
CA ARG A 165 -2.49 6.12 10.06
C ARG A 165 -1.29 6.55 10.89
N ASP A 166 -1.36 7.64 11.63
CA ASP A 166 -0.25 8.09 12.47
C ASP A 166 0.14 7.03 13.51
N TYR A 167 -0.86 6.37 14.11
CA TYR A 167 -0.62 5.36 15.13
C TYR A 167 0.12 4.14 14.55
N TYR A 168 -0.33 3.60 13.42
CA TYR A 168 0.22 2.39 12.82
C TYR A 168 1.42 2.63 11.91
N CYS A 169 1.62 3.86 11.42
CA CYS A 169 2.65 4.21 10.44
C CYS A 169 3.74 5.18 10.94
N SER A 170 3.64 5.73 12.17
CA SER A 170 4.60 6.73 12.71
C SER A 170 6.07 6.30 12.72
N ASN A 171 6.37 5.00 12.75
CA ASN A 171 7.74 4.46 12.65
C ASN A 171 7.88 3.48 11.48
N SER A 172 6.94 3.53 10.53
CA SER A 172 7.01 2.65 9.37
C SER A 172 7.95 3.19 8.32
N THR A 173 8.55 2.31 7.54
CA THR A 173 9.02 2.75 6.23
C THR A 173 7.77 2.94 5.38
N THR A 174 7.43 4.19 5.08
CA THR A 174 6.43 4.48 4.07
C THR A 174 7.05 4.12 2.74
N LEU A 175 6.65 3.00 2.17
CA LEU A 175 6.88 2.82 0.75
C LEU A 175 5.97 3.84 0.07
N PRO A 176 6.49 4.66 -0.86
CA PRO A 176 5.59 5.42 -1.71
C PRO A 176 4.58 4.42 -2.25
N VAL A 177 3.30 4.81 -2.26
CA VAL A 177 2.29 4.07 -3.00
C VAL A 177 2.95 3.68 -4.32
N VAL A 178 2.69 2.48 -4.81
CA VAL A 178 2.86 2.25 -6.25
C VAL A 178 1.73 3.07 -6.92
N ASP A 179 1.74 4.39 -6.71
CA ASP A 179 0.95 5.47 -7.34
C ASP A 179 1.44 5.70 -8.76
N GLU A 180 2.16 4.73 -9.28
CA GLU A 180 2.24 4.52 -10.69
C GLU A 180 0.91 3.89 -11.17
N VAL A 181 -0.23 4.48 -10.76
CA VAL A 181 -1.44 4.45 -11.57
C VAL A 181 -0.98 4.98 -12.92
N CYS A 182 -0.99 4.12 -13.94
CA CYS A 182 -0.70 4.54 -15.31
C CYS A 182 -1.57 5.73 -15.65
N ASP A 183 -0.96 6.91 -15.67
CA ASP A 183 -1.54 8.12 -16.22
C ASP A 183 -1.05 8.20 -17.66
N CYS A 184 -1.94 7.74 -18.54
CA CYS A 184 -1.65 7.50 -19.91
C CYS A 184 -2.55 8.44 -20.72
N HIS A 185 -1.95 9.39 -21.44
CA HIS A 185 -2.64 10.42 -22.22
C HIS A 185 -1.94 10.65 -23.57
N CYS A 186 -2.67 11.23 -24.53
CA CYS A 186 -2.15 11.45 -25.88
C CYS A 186 -1.47 12.81 -26.01
N HIS A 187 -0.26 12.84 -26.60
CA HIS A 187 0.43 14.05 -27.02
C HIS A 187 0.70 13.99 -28.52
N GLY A 188 -0.21 14.56 -29.32
CA GLY A 188 -0.17 14.43 -30.77
C GLY A 188 -0.41 12.98 -31.20
N ALA A 189 0.48 12.43 -32.01
CA ALA A 189 0.35 11.07 -32.54
C ALA A 189 0.93 9.96 -31.64
N GLY A 190 1.39 10.29 -30.43
CA GLY A 190 2.02 9.34 -29.51
C GLY A 190 1.38 9.34 -28.13
N GLU A 191 1.32 8.15 -27.53
CA GLU A 191 0.97 7.98 -26.13
C GLU A 191 2.11 8.45 -25.21
N HIS A 192 1.77 9.22 -24.18
CA HIS A 192 2.64 9.53 -23.06
C HIS A 192 2.06 8.90 -21.81
N CYS A 193 2.88 8.09 -21.14
CA CYS A 193 2.45 7.29 -20.01
C CYS A 193 3.41 7.55 -18.86
N GLU A 194 2.88 8.07 -17.75
CA GLU A 194 3.60 8.23 -16.49
C GLU A 194 3.17 7.11 -15.53
N GLY A 195 4.16 6.43 -14.93
CA GLY A 195 3.94 5.29 -14.06
C GLY A 195 4.24 3.92 -14.69
N ASN A 196 3.70 2.86 -14.07
CA ASN A 196 4.10 1.47 -14.21
C ASN A 196 2.97 0.80 -14.96
N CYS A 197 2.88 1.18 -16.22
CA CYS A 197 1.78 0.82 -17.07
C CYS A 197 1.91 -0.64 -17.46
N SER A 198 0.87 -1.43 -17.19
CA SER A 198 0.81 -2.78 -17.75
C SER A 198 0.82 -2.72 -19.29
N PRO A 199 1.31 -3.75 -19.98
CA PRO A 199 1.30 -3.78 -21.44
C PRO A 199 -0.10 -3.56 -22.05
N ALA A 200 -1.16 -3.99 -21.36
CA ALA A 200 -2.53 -3.76 -21.79
C ALA A 200 -2.93 -2.27 -21.73
N GLN A 201 -2.53 -1.55 -20.68
CA GLN A 201 -2.81 -0.12 -20.55
C GLN A 201 -2.05 0.72 -21.57
N LEU A 202 -0.79 0.35 -21.87
CA LEU A 202 -0.01 0.99 -22.94
C LEU A 202 -0.65 0.77 -24.32
N ASP A 203 -1.15 -0.45 -24.58
CA ASP A 203 -1.83 -0.79 -25.83
C ASP A 203 -3.16 -0.05 -25.99
N ASP A 204 -3.96 0.06 -24.92
CA ASP A 204 -5.22 0.81 -24.92
C ASP A 204 -4.97 2.31 -25.12
N ALA A 205 -4.02 2.91 -24.40
CA ALA A 205 -3.66 4.32 -24.56
C ALA A 205 -3.20 4.63 -25.99
N ARG A 206 -2.36 3.77 -26.58
CA ARG A 206 -1.96 3.91 -27.98
C ARG A 206 -3.13 3.81 -28.95
N ALA A 207 -4.09 2.93 -28.68
CA ALA A 207 -5.28 2.81 -29.52
C ALA A 207 -6.17 4.06 -29.45
N GLU A 208 -6.33 4.65 -28.25
CA GLU A 208 -7.04 5.93 -28.08
C GLU A 208 -6.36 7.06 -28.86
N CYS A 209 -5.02 7.16 -28.81
CA CYS A 209 -4.29 8.19 -29.55
C CYS A 209 -4.38 8.05 -31.08
N MET A 210 -4.58 6.83 -31.59
CA MET A 210 -4.79 6.60 -33.02
C MET A 210 -6.24 6.87 -33.44
N ALA A 211 -7.21 6.69 -32.54
CA ALA A 211 -8.62 6.89 -32.84
C ALA A 211 -8.99 8.38 -32.97
N ASP A 212 -8.44 9.24 -32.10
CA ASP A 212 -8.70 10.69 -32.14
C ASP A 212 -8.09 11.38 -33.38
N HIS A 213 -7.12 10.73 -34.04
CA HIS A 213 -6.46 11.29 -35.21
C HIS A 213 -7.24 11.08 -36.52
N ASP A 214 -8.29 10.25 -36.49
CA ASP A 214 -9.10 9.90 -37.68
C ASP A 214 -10.38 10.75 -37.82
N ASP A 215 -10.74 11.58 -36.83
CA ASP A 215 -12.01 12.32 -36.82
C ASP A 215 -11.92 13.84 -37.14
N ASP A 216 -10.73 14.42 -37.27
CA ASP A 216 -10.57 15.84 -37.61
C ASP A 216 -9.80 16.06 -38.93
N HIS A 217 -10.58 16.31 -40.00
CA HIS A 217 -10.46 17.48 -40.91
C HIS A 217 -11.00 17.18 -42.33
N ASP A 218 -12.30 16.91 -42.41
CA ASP A 218 -13.12 17.17 -43.62
C ASP A 218 -14.02 18.41 -43.43
N ASP A 219 -13.79 19.22 -42.38
CA ASP A 219 -14.47 20.51 -42.24
C ASP A 219 -13.77 21.55 -43.11
N ASP A 220 -14.34 21.66 -44.31
CA ASP A 220 -14.22 22.67 -45.36
C ASP A 220 -14.24 24.13 -44.84
N HIS A 221 -13.28 24.52 -44.02
CA HIS A 221 -12.98 25.92 -43.77
C HIS A 221 -12.09 26.45 -44.89
N ASP A 222 -12.75 26.72 -46.02
CA ASP A 222 -12.38 27.69 -47.04
C ASP A 222 -12.25 29.09 -46.39
N ASP A 223 -11.27 29.29 -45.53
CA ASP A 223 -10.79 30.63 -45.18
C ASP A 223 -9.41 30.79 -45.81
N ASP A 224 -9.44 31.43 -46.97
CA ASP A 224 -8.34 32.01 -47.74
C ASP A 224 -7.41 32.86 -46.87
N HIS A 225 -6.63 32.22 -46.00
CA HIS A 225 -5.43 32.80 -45.44
C HIS A 225 -4.27 32.32 -46.31
N ASP A 226 -4.03 33.10 -47.36
CA ASP A 226 -2.73 33.29 -48.01
C ASP A 226 -1.67 33.57 -46.94
N HIS A 227 -1.25 32.55 -46.21
CA HIS A 227 0.02 32.53 -45.53
C HIS A 227 1.01 32.01 -46.56
N ASP A 228 1.63 32.97 -47.24
CA ASP A 228 2.82 32.76 -48.03
C ASP A 228 3.73 31.77 -47.31
N ASP A 229 3.85 30.58 -47.88
CA ASP A 229 4.82 29.56 -47.51
C ASP A 229 6.21 30.19 -47.58
N ASP A 230 6.69 30.72 -46.46
CA ASP A 230 8.10 31.01 -46.27
C ASP A 230 8.80 29.66 -46.03
N GLU A 231 8.90 28.89 -47.11
CA GLU A 231 9.72 27.69 -47.18
C GLU A 231 11.17 28.08 -46.85
N GLY A 232 11.59 27.89 -45.60
CA GLY A 232 13.01 27.70 -45.30
C GLY A 232 13.59 28.33 -44.04
N GLU A 233 12.80 28.95 -43.16
CA GLU A 233 13.36 29.43 -41.90
C GLU A 233 13.24 28.38 -40.79
N CYS A 234 14.39 28.01 -40.22
CA CYS A 234 14.49 27.13 -39.05
C CYS A 234 13.90 27.82 -37.82
N ASP A 235 12.84 27.25 -37.25
CA ASP A 235 12.20 27.72 -36.02
C ASP A 235 12.46 26.71 -34.89
N CYS A 236 13.22 27.14 -33.87
CA CYS A 236 13.52 26.32 -32.70
C CYS A 236 12.97 26.98 -31.44
N HIS A 237 12.29 26.22 -30.59
CA HIS A 237 11.82 26.66 -29.27
C HIS A 237 12.06 25.57 -28.22
N CYS A 238 11.94 25.93 -26.94
CA CYS A 238 12.21 25.04 -25.82
C CYS A 238 10.91 24.65 -25.10
N HIS A 239 10.79 23.38 -24.72
CA HIS A 239 9.79 22.87 -23.77
C HIS A 239 10.53 22.21 -22.61
N GLY A 240 10.70 22.96 -21.51
CA GLY A 240 11.53 22.49 -20.40
C GLY A 240 13.01 22.45 -20.80
N ASP A 241 13.63 21.28 -20.69
CA ASP A 241 15.02 21.00 -21.06
C ASP A 241 15.19 20.44 -22.50
N GLU A 242 14.09 20.24 -23.23
CA GLU A 242 14.11 19.72 -24.60
C GLU A 242 13.92 20.82 -25.65
N GLU A 243 14.72 20.75 -26.72
CA GLU A 243 14.58 21.62 -27.90
C GLU A 243 13.62 20.97 -28.91
N HIS A 244 12.74 21.79 -29.50
CA HIS A 244 11.93 21.39 -30.64
C HIS A 244 12.19 22.35 -31.79
N CYS A 245 12.63 21.80 -32.93
CA CYS A 245 12.98 22.56 -34.12
C CYS A 245 12.17 22.11 -35.33
N SER A 246 11.56 23.05 -36.03
CA SER A 246 10.83 22.86 -37.28
C SER A 246 11.55 23.55 -38.44
N GLY A 247 11.49 22.96 -39.63
CA GLY A 247 12.16 23.45 -40.84
C GLY A 247 13.59 22.92 -41.06
N ASP A 248 14.26 23.42 -42.10
CA ASP A 248 15.62 23.00 -42.50
C ASP A 248 16.70 23.66 -41.63
N CYS A 249 16.80 23.21 -40.38
CA CYS A 249 17.77 23.70 -39.42
C CYS A 249 19.19 23.22 -39.72
N THR A 250 20.13 24.16 -39.79
CA THR A 250 21.55 23.82 -39.79
C THR A 250 21.96 23.25 -38.44
N GLN A 251 22.99 22.40 -38.42
CA GLN A 251 23.53 21.83 -37.18
C GLN A 251 23.92 22.90 -36.14
N THR A 252 24.34 24.08 -36.60
CA THR A 252 24.65 25.23 -35.72
C THR A 252 23.41 25.78 -35.05
N GLN A 253 22.27 25.87 -35.75
CA GLN A 253 21.01 26.32 -35.17
C GLN A 253 20.49 25.34 -34.12
N LEU A 254 20.52 24.03 -34.42
CA LEU A 254 20.15 22.98 -33.44
C LEU A 254 21.02 23.06 -32.18
N THR A 255 22.34 23.24 -32.37
CA THR A 255 23.29 23.32 -31.24
C THR A 255 23.06 24.58 -30.38
N ASN A 256 22.72 25.71 -31.02
CA ASN A 256 22.42 26.94 -30.30
C ASN A 256 21.10 26.82 -29.53
N ALA A 257 20.05 26.26 -30.14
CA ALA A 257 18.78 26.01 -29.48
C ALA A 257 18.96 25.12 -28.24
N ARG A 258 19.72 24.03 -28.35
CA ARG A 258 20.06 23.16 -27.20
C ARG A 258 20.69 23.91 -26.04
N ALA A 259 21.64 24.78 -26.36
CA ALA A 259 22.36 25.55 -25.36
C ALA A 259 21.45 26.57 -24.67
N GLU A 260 20.52 27.17 -25.41
CA GLU A 260 19.51 28.09 -24.89
C GLU A 260 18.51 27.37 -23.97
N CYS A 261 18.02 26.18 -24.34
CA CYS A 261 17.11 25.39 -23.49
C CYS A 261 17.80 24.93 -22.19
N SER A 262 19.05 24.48 -22.29
CA SER A 262 19.85 24.07 -21.13
C SER A 262 20.15 25.23 -20.16
N ALA A 263 20.29 26.45 -20.69
CA ALA A 263 20.53 27.64 -19.88
C ALA A 263 19.26 28.12 -19.15
N ALA A 264 18.09 28.00 -19.80
CA ALA A 264 16.80 28.36 -19.20
C ALA A 264 16.44 27.43 -18.03
N ALA A 265 16.72 26.13 -18.13
CA ALA A 265 16.49 25.16 -17.05
C ALA A 265 17.33 25.44 -15.78
N GLY A 266 18.48 26.11 -15.92
CA GLY A 266 19.35 26.45 -14.79
C GLY A 266 18.90 27.65 -13.94
N ASP A 267 18.02 28.51 -14.48
CA ASP A 267 17.60 29.76 -13.82
C ASP A 267 16.27 29.63 -13.04
N SER A 268 15.60 28.47 -13.13
CA SER A 268 14.39 28.16 -12.36
C SER A 268 14.65 27.73 -10.90
N THR A 269 15.83 28.01 -10.33
CA THR A 269 16.07 27.84 -8.88
C THR A 269 15.37 28.97 -8.10
N ALA A 270 14.04 28.95 -8.14
CA ALA A 270 13.18 29.79 -7.32
C ALA A 270 13.21 29.27 -5.88
N THR A 271 13.87 30.07 -5.06
CA THR A 271 13.72 30.22 -3.61
C THR A 271 12.27 29.99 -3.15
N SER A 272 11.96 28.79 -2.66
CA SER A 272 10.80 28.54 -1.80
C SER A 272 11.30 27.93 -0.51
N GLY A 273 11.49 28.80 0.47
CA GLY A 273 11.78 28.42 1.84
C GLY A 273 10.54 27.88 2.52
N SER A 274 10.65 26.68 3.07
CA SER A 274 9.94 26.29 4.29
C SER A 274 10.86 25.39 5.10
N GLY A 275 11.29 25.91 6.24
CA GLY A 275 12.12 25.19 7.18
C GLY A 275 11.33 24.05 7.80
N SER A 276 11.79 22.82 7.56
CA SER A 276 11.43 21.66 8.35
C SER A 276 12.56 21.38 9.31
N THR A 277 12.31 21.58 10.60
CA THR A 277 13.21 21.20 11.67
C THR A 277 13.15 19.68 11.86
N THR A 278 14.21 18.98 11.47
CA THR A 278 14.41 17.57 11.82
C THR A 278 14.65 17.44 13.32
N ALA A 279 13.63 17.04 14.07
CA ALA A 279 13.77 16.56 15.42
C ALA A 279 14.07 15.05 15.37
N SER A 280 15.34 14.69 15.54
CA SER A 280 15.75 13.31 15.75
C SER A 280 15.33 12.88 17.15
N GLY A 281 14.17 12.22 17.25
CA GLY A 281 13.68 11.60 18.47
C GLY A 281 13.95 10.10 18.42
N THR A 282 14.92 9.63 19.18
CA THR A 282 15.05 8.21 19.54
C THR A 282 13.84 7.82 20.39
N GLY A 283 12.85 7.18 19.77
CA GLY A 283 11.65 6.64 20.43
C GLY A 283 11.69 5.10 20.41
N ALA A 284 11.45 4.50 21.56
CA ALA A 284 11.41 3.05 21.74
C ALA A 284 10.30 2.41 20.90
N ALA A 285 10.59 1.26 20.29
CA ALA A 285 9.61 0.40 19.64
C ALA A 285 8.45 0.12 20.60
N ALA A 286 7.24 0.54 20.24
CA ALA A 286 6.04 0.18 20.95
C ALA A 286 5.70 -1.27 20.58
N THR A 287 6.05 -2.22 21.43
CA THR A 287 5.43 -3.54 21.40
C THR A 287 3.96 -3.35 21.71
N ALA A 288 3.10 -3.44 20.69
CA ALA A 288 1.66 -3.49 20.86
C ALA A 288 1.33 -4.79 21.62
N THR A 289 1.34 -4.73 22.94
CA THR A 289 0.74 -5.78 23.77
C THR A 289 -0.76 -5.59 23.65
N ASP A 290 -1.40 -6.58 23.05
CA ASP A 290 -2.85 -6.67 22.89
C ASP A 290 -3.50 -6.64 24.28
N ASN A 291 -4.00 -5.46 24.68
CA ASN A 291 -4.84 -5.32 25.85
C ASN A 291 -6.28 -5.52 25.40
N GLY A 292 -6.69 -6.79 25.38
CA GLY A 292 -8.10 -7.17 25.31
C GLY A 292 -8.89 -6.55 26.46
N ALA A 293 -9.51 -5.40 26.20
CA ALA A 293 -10.69 -4.79 26.83
C ALA A 293 -10.74 -3.35 26.27
N ILE A 294 -11.81 -2.84 25.65
CA ILE A 294 -13.13 -2.56 26.22
C ILE A 294 -14.05 -2.19 25.03
N GLY A 295 -15.32 -2.59 25.06
CA GLY A 295 -16.36 -1.87 24.33
C GLY A 295 -17.41 -2.72 23.61
N ALA A 296 -18.04 -3.65 24.32
CA ALA A 296 -19.25 -4.30 23.82
C ALA A 296 -20.33 -3.23 23.52
N ILE A 297 -20.67 -3.06 22.25
CA ILE A 297 -21.98 -2.54 21.86
C ILE A 297 -22.99 -3.60 22.30
N VAL A 298 -23.69 -3.33 23.39
CA VAL A 298 -24.77 -4.17 23.91
C VAL A 298 -25.96 -4.04 22.95
N VAL A 299 -26.04 -4.92 21.95
CA VAL A 299 -27.31 -5.33 21.36
C VAL A 299 -27.69 -6.63 22.02
N GLY A 300 -28.79 -6.59 22.77
CA GLY A 300 -29.17 -7.65 23.69
C GLY A 300 -29.40 -9.01 23.02
N GLN A 301 -28.74 -10.03 23.56
CA GLN A 301 -29.21 -11.40 23.47
C GLN A 301 -29.25 -12.03 24.86
N THR A 302 -30.46 -12.42 25.26
CA THR A 302 -30.77 -13.20 26.45
C THR A 302 -30.53 -14.67 26.12
N SER A 303 -29.51 -15.30 26.71
CA SER A 303 -29.43 -16.77 26.76
C SER A 303 -28.49 -17.28 27.86
N LYS A 304 -29.10 -17.83 28.92
CA LYS A 304 -28.73 -19.05 29.65
C LYS A 304 -27.24 -19.31 29.96
N ALA A 305 -26.78 -18.84 31.11
CA ALA A 305 -25.65 -19.47 31.81
C ALA A 305 -26.18 -20.45 32.88
N ALA A 306 -26.20 -21.73 32.52
CA ALA A 306 -26.34 -22.83 33.46
C ALA A 306 -24.95 -23.39 33.76
N GLY A 307 -24.52 -23.23 35.03
CA GLY A 307 -23.71 -24.18 35.79
C GLY A 307 -22.32 -24.57 35.28
N ILE A 308 -21.27 -24.02 35.91
CA ILE A 308 -20.08 -24.81 36.29
C ILE A 308 -19.71 -24.44 37.74
N MET A 309 -20.09 -25.32 38.66
CA MET A 309 -19.54 -25.41 40.01
C MET A 309 -18.59 -26.61 40.05
N ALA A 310 -17.57 -26.50 40.90
CA ALA A 310 -16.71 -27.57 41.43
C ALA A 310 -15.46 -27.96 40.63
N LEU A 311 -14.32 -27.34 40.97
CA LEU A 311 -13.05 -28.08 41.13
C LEU A 311 -11.96 -27.29 41.91
N VAL A 312 -12.22 -26.86 43.15
CA VAL A 312 -11.14 -26.42 44.06
C VAL A 312 -11.42 -26.93 45.48
N TYR A 313 -11.25 -28.23 45.70
CA TYR A 313 -11.14 -28.83 47.04
C TYR A 313 -10.23 -30.08 46.95
N ALA A 314 -8.97 -29.84 46.64
CA ALA A 314 -7.86 -30.74 46.92
C ALA A 314 -6.61 -29.86 47.03
N PHE A 315 -5.74 -30.13 48.01
CA PHE A 315 -4.56 -29.34 48.43
C PHE A 315 -4.79 -28.22 49.46
N MET A 316 -5.30 -28.56 50.65
CA MET A 316 -4.76 -28.04 51.91
C MET A 316 -4.91 -29.07 53.04
N MET A 317 -4.10 -30.12 52.97
CA MET A 317 -3.66 -30.90 54.14
C MET A 317 -2.23 -31.39 53.88
N VAL A 318 -1.25 -30.51 54.13
CA VAL A 318 0.09 -30.82 54.65
C VAL A 318 0.49 -29.67 55.56
#